data_AF-A0AB32TH18-F1
#
_entry.id   AF-A0AB32TH18-F1
#
_cell.length_a   1.000
_cell.length_b   1.000
_cell.length_c   1.000
_cell.angle_alpha   90.00
_cell.angle_beta   90.00
_cell.angle_gamma   90.00
#
_symmetry.space_group_name_H-M   'P 1'
#
loop_
_entity.id
_entity.type
_entity.pdbx_description
1 polymer ?
#
loop_
_entity_poly.entity_id
_entity_poly.type
_entity_poly.pdbx_seq_one_letter_code
_entity_poly.pdbx_strand_id
1 'polypeptide(L)'
;MNRFKTSKYKNTTPKIPKKDGWIANVRGGSFSSQGKHIKSSCSLVAFNTDHAGGGMVGLSSVNAGADGKWSVTQISCHADLVTDLDFSPFDDYLLATCSADQTVKLWRLCDVDQDQPSNAEMTLSPADGRLELLLFHPAASALLAVASAGGVQLWDITRDSALTGEHTNTCIYINTHTQTQMSLFRRSPLINFYP
;
A
#
# COMPACT_ATOMS: atom_id res chain seq x y z
N MET A 1 -39.95 21.68 11.07
CA MET A 1 -39.64 20.24 11.24
C MET A 1 -39.33 19.63 9.89
N ASN A 2 -38.05 19.33 9.60
CA ASN A 2 -37.69 18.32 8.60
C ASN A 2 -36.36 17.70 9.08
N ARG A 3 -36.49 16.66 9.89
CA ARG A 3 -35.41 16.07 10.70
C ARG A 3 -34.83 14.90 9.89
N PHE A 4 -33.72 15.15 9.21
CA PHE A 4 -32.99 14.29 8.26
C PHE A 4 -33.64 14.06 6.89
N LYS A 5 -33.05 14.64 5.84
CA LYS A 5 -33.31 14.27 4.44
C LYS A 5 -32.78 12.86 4.21
N THR A 6 -33.58 12.01 3.56
CA THR A 6 -33.15 10.67 3.17
C THR A 6 -31.91 10.74 2.28
N SER A 7 -30.92 9.88 2.54
CA SER A 7 -29.70 9.81 1.75
C SER A 7 -30.00 9.54 0.28
N LYS A 8 -29.34 10.29 -0.62
CA LYS A 8 -29.40 10.05 -2.07
C LYS A 8 -28.83 8.68 -2.48
N TYR A 9 -28.12 8.00 -1.57
CA TYR A 9 -27.48 6.70 -1.79
C TYR A 9 -28.26 5.52 -1.19
N LYS A 10 -29.49 5.75 -0.68
CA LYS A 10 -30.28 4.68 -0.04
C LYS A 10 -30.55 3.46 -0.93
N ASN A 11 -30.46 3.62 -2.26
CA ASN A 11 -30.71 2.59 -3.26
C ASN A 11 -29.42 2.16 -4.01
N THR A 12 -28.22 2.49 -3.51
CA THR A 12 -26.98 2.10 -4.18
C THR A 12 -26.76 0.58 -4.04
N THR A 13 -26.68 -0.11 -5.17
CA THR A 13 -26.46 -1.57 -5.23
C THR A 13 -25.17 -1.90 -5.99
N PRO A 14 -24.38 -2.91 -5.54
CA PRO A 14 -23.19 -3.33 -6.26
C PRO A 14 -23.57 -3.95 -7.61
N LYS A 15 -22.81 -3.62 -8.65
CA LYS A 15 -22.88 -4.31 -9.96
C LYS A 15 -21.66 -5.18 -10.11
N ILE A 16 -21.85 -6.49 -9.98
CA ILE A 16 -20.78 -7.46 -10.11
C ILE A 16 -20.51 -7.68 -11.61
N PRO A 17 -19.28 -7.49 -12.08
CA PRO A 17 -18.93 -7.74 -13.48
C PRO A 17 -19.11 -9.22 -13.82
N LYS A 18 -19.45 -9.51 -15.08
CA LYS A 18 -19.44 -10.88 -15.62
C LYS A 18 -18.00 -11.41 -15.66
N LYS A 19 -17.84 -12.73 -15.81
CA LYS A 19 -16.53 -13.40 -15.83
C LYS A 19 -15.54 -12.80 -16.83
N ASP A 20 -16.04 -12.30 -17.97
CA ASP A 20 -15.20 -11.67 -18.99
C ASP A 20 -14.57 -10.34 -18.53
N GLY A 21 -15.15 -9.72 -17.50
CA GLY A 21 -14.63 -8.52 -16.84
C GLY A 21 -13.74 -8.80 -15.63
N TRP A 22 -13.33 -10.05 -15.40
CA TRP A 22 -12.48 -10.43 -14.27
C TRP A 22 -11.01 -10.51 -14.71
N ILE A 23 -10.12 -10.08 -13.82
CA ILE A 23 -8.68 -10.36 -13.95
C ILE A 23 -8.48 -11.84 -13.64
N ALA A 24 -8.26 -12.64 -14.68
CA ALA A 24 -8.03 -14.08 -14.56
C ALA A 24 -6.59 -14.39 -14.14
N ASN A 25 -6.33 -15.65 -13.76
CA ASN A 25 -4.99 -16.18 -13.45
C ASN A 25 -4.27 -15.51 -12.26
N VAL A 26 -5.02 -14.84 -11.38
CA VAL A 26 -4.49 -14.33 -10.11
C VAL A 26 -4.27 -15.50 -9.15
N ARG A 27 -3.01 -15.80 -8.83
CA ARG A 27 -2.66 -16.76 -7.78
C ARG A 27 -2.60 -16.06 -6.43
N GLY A 28 -3.77 -15.81 -5.84
CA GLY A 28 -3.86 -15.29 -4.48
C GLY A 28 -3.41 -16.36 -3.48
N GLY A 29 -2.35 -16.06 -2.72
CA GLY A 29 -1.86 -16.94 -1.66
C GLY A 29 -2.61 -16.76 -0.34
N SER A 30 -2.41 -17.72 0.57
CA SER A 30 -2.77 -17.54 1.98
C SER A 30 -1.64 -16.81 2.69
N PHE A 31 -1.76 -15.50 2.82
CA PHE A 31 -0.74 -14.66 3.43
C PHE A 31 -1.03 -14.47 4.92
N SER A 32 -0.03 -14.71 5.77
CA SER A 32 -0.13 -14.51 7.23
C SER A 32 0.31 -13.11 7.66
N SER A 33 -0.12 -12.06 6.95
CA SER A 33 0.21 -10.66 7.29
C SER A 33 -1.04 -9.82 7.48
N GLN A 34 -0.87 -8.71 8.20
CA GLN A 34 -1.95 -7.73 8.46
C GLN A 34 -2.10 -6.70 7.34
N GLY A 35 -1.19 -6.71 6.37
CA GLY A 35 -1.16 -5.79 5.25
C GLY A 35 -2.25 -6.02 4.22
N LYS A 36 -2.35 -5.09 3.29
CA LYS A 36 -3.27 -5.16 2.16
C LYS A 36 -2.61 -5.99 1.06
N HIS A 37 -3.23 -7.12 0.72
CA HIS A 37 -2.72 -7.99 -0.34
C HIS A 37 -3.11 -7.55 -1.76
N ILE A 38 -3.90 -6.47 -1.89
CA ILE A 38 -4.28 -5.88 -3.16
C ILE A 38 -4.42 -4.36 -3.00
N LYS A 39 -3.83 -3.61 -3.94
CA LYS A 39 -3.98 -2.16 -4.09
C LYS A 39 -4.03 -1.80 -5.57
N SER A 40 -4.55 -0.62 -5.85
CA SER A 40 -4.55 -0.06 -7.20
C SER A 40 -4.15 1.41 -7.16
N SER A 41 -3.40 1.82 -8.18
CA SER A 41 -3.31 3.21 -8.62
C SER A 41 -4.44 3.51 -9.60
N CYS A 42 -4.39 4.65 -10.30
CA CYS A 42 -5.35 4.93 -11.37
C CYS A 42 -5.09 4.08 -12.63
N SER A 43 -3.86 3.55 -12.78
CA SER A 43 -3.41 2.83 -13.97
C SER A 43 -3.16 1.35 -13.72
N LEU A 44 -2.66 0.99 -12.53
CA LEU A 44 -2.20 -0.35 -12.22
C LEU A 44 -2.92 -0.94 -11.00
N VAL A 45 -2.98 -2.26 -10.93
CA VAL A 45 -3.42 -3.07 -9.80
C VAL A 45 -2.25 -3.96 -9.40
N ALA A 46 -1.84 -3.90 -8.14
CA ALA A 46 -0.82 -4.73 -7.55
C ALA A 46 -1.44 -5.68 -6.52
N PHE A 47 -1.03 -6.93 -6.51
CA PHE A 47 -1.49 -7.92 -5.55
C PHE A 47 -0.40 -8.93 -5.21
N ASN A 48 -0.43 -9.44 -3.98
CA ASN A 48 0.49 -10.50 -3.59
C ASN A 48 0.15 -11.79 -4.33
N THR A 49 1.18 -12.51 -4.77
CA THR A 49 1.00 -13.82 -5.40
C THR A 49 1.68 -14.92 -4.60
N ASP A 50 1.07 -16.11 -4.56
CA ASP A 50 1.80 -17.26 -4.07
C ASP A 50 2.90 -17.64 -5.06
N HIS A 51 4.12 -17.76 -4.55
CA HIS A 51 5.18 -18.42 -5.27
C HIS A 51 6.15 -19.04 -4.28
N ALA A 52 6.52 -20.29 -4.53
CA ALA A 52 7.56 -20.93 -3.73
C ALA A 52 8.89 -20.20 -3.98
N GLY A 53 9.52 -19.71 -2.91
CA GLY A 53 10.89 -19.20 -2.95
C GLY A 53 11.08 -17.68 -2.94
N GLY A 54 10.03 -16.88 -2.69
CA GLY A 54 10.21 -15.44 -2.46
C GLY A 54 8.93 -14.62 -2.48
N GLY A 55 9.07 -13.33 -2.20
CA GLY A 55 7.98 -12.35 -2.22
C GLY A 55 7.71 -11.83 -3.62
N MET A 56 6.76 -12.48 -4.31
CA MET A 56 6.31 -12.08 -5.64
C MET A 56 5.07 -11.17 -5.58
N VAL A 57 5.05 -10.14 -6.40
CA VAL A 57 3.89 -9.27 -6.60
C VAL A 57 3.41 -9.40 -8.04
N GLY A 58 2.11 -9.66 -8.21
CA GLY A 58 1.43 -9.62 -9.49
C GLY A 58 0.95 -8.21 -9.80
N LEU A 59 1.06 -7.82 -11.07
CA LEU A 59 0.65 -6.53 -11.60
C LEU A 59 -0.33 -6.74 -12.75
N SER A 60 -1.38 -5.94 -12.79
CA SER A 60 -2.35 -5.89 -13.89
C SER A 60 -2.75 -4.45 -14.17
N SER A 61 -3.20 -4.16 -15.39
CA SER A 61 -3.76 -2.84 -15.70
C SER A 61 -5.14 -2.70 -15.07
N VAL A 62 -5.53 -1.48 -14.67
CA VAL A 62 -6.91 -1.21 -14.24
C VAL A 62 -7.88 -1.44 -15.41
N ASN A 63 -7.46 -1.08 -16.62
CA ASN A 63 -8.27 -1.21 -17.83
C ASN A 63 -7.89 -2.48 -18.61
N ALA A 64 -8.89 -3.10 -19.24
CA ALA A 64 -8.64 -4.18 -20.18
C ALA A 64 -7.78 -3.68 -21.36
N GLY A 65 -6.95 -4.57 -21.90
CA GLY A 65 -6.24 -4.33 -23.15
C GLY A 65 -7.20 -4.15 -24.34
N ALA A 66 -6.64 -3.82 -25.50
CA ALA A 66 -7.42 -3.64 -26.73
C ALA A 66 -8.21 -4.89 -27.15
N ASP A 67 -7.80 -6.08 -26.69
CA ASP A 67 -8.47 -7.36 -26.90
C ASP A 67 -9.59 -7.65 -25.87
N GLY A 68 -9.83 -6.73 -24.94
CA GLY A 68 -10.81 -6.87 -23.86
C GLY A 68 -10.35 -7.79 -22.72
N LYS A 69 -9.07 -8.18 -22.69
CA LYS A 69 -8.52 -9.05 -21.64
C LYS A 69 -7.55 -8.28 -20.76
N TRP A 70 -7.46 -8.71 -19.51
CA TRP A 70 -6.44 -8.25 -18.58
C TRP A 70 -5.22 -9.16 -18.66
N SER A 71 -4.05 -8.57 -18.86
CA SER A 71 -2.77 -9.23 -18.69
C SER A 71 -2.34 -9.14 -17.23
N VAL A 72 -1.61 -10.16 -16.77
CA VAL A 72 -0.95 -10.18 -15.47
C VAL A 72 0.52 -10.42 -15.72
N THR A 73 1.35 -9.55 -15.18
CA THR A 73 2.80 -9.74 -15.08
C THR A 73 3.20 -9.93 -13.61
N GLN A 74 4.40 -10.42 -13.35
CA GLN A 74 4.88 -10.62 -11.98
C GLN A 74 6.29 -10.06 -11.84
N ILE A 75 6.56 -9.51 -10.66
CA ILE A 75 7.87 -9.00 -10.27
C ILE A 75 8.36 -9.71 -9.00
N SER A 76 9.62 -10.12 -9.03
CA SER A 76 10.31 -10.70 -7.87
C SER A 76 10.79 -9.57 -6.97
N CYS A 77 10.01 -9.27 -5.93
CA CYS A 77 10.27 -8.11 -5.12
C CYS A 77 11.27 -8.40 -4.00
N HIS A 78 10.98 -9.45 -3.23
CA HIS A 78 11.62 -9.71 -1.95
C HIS A 78 12.11 -11.16 -1.84
N ALA A 79 13.10 -11.38 -0.98
CA ALA A 79 13.62 -12.72 -0.72
C ALA A 79 12.64 -13.56 0.11
N ASP A 80 11.72 -12.91 0.82
CA ASP A 80 10.70 -13.52 1.66
C ASP A 80 9.33 -12.85 1.41
N LEU A 81 8.28 -13.36 2.06
CA LEU A 81 6.89 -12.94 1.95
C LEU A 81 6.72 -11.41 1.98
N VAL A 82 6.13 -10.85 0.91
CA VAL A 82 5.63 -9.47 0.90
C VAL A 82 4.45 -9.37 1.88
N THR A 83 4.59 -8.54 2.89
CA THR A 83 3.60 -8.41 3.97
C THR A 83 2.58 -7.32 3.69
N ASP A 84 2.97 -6.22 3.04
CA ASP A 84 2.10 -5.13 2.63
C ASP A 84 2.66 -4.42 1.38
N LEU A 85 1.79 -3.70 0.68
CA LEU A 85 2.15 -2.88 -0.47
C LEU A 85 1.26 -1.64 -0.60
N ASP A 86 1.82 -0.58 -1.16
CA ASP A 86 1.10 0.68 -1.38
C ASP A 86 1.59 1.40 -2.64
N PHE A 87 0.66 1.99 -3.37
CA PHE A 87 0.98 2.90 -4.47
C PHE A 87 1.16 4.31 -3.92
N SER A 88 2.07 5.06 -4.52
CA SER A 88 2.16 6.50 -4.27
C SER A 88 0.87 7.17 -4.71
N PRO A 89 0.24 8.02 -3.87
CA PRO A 89 -0.93 8.79 -4.28
C PRO A 89 -0.58 9.93 -5.26
N PHE A 90 0.70 10.11 -5.61
CA PHE A 90 1.19 11.15 -6.51
C PHE A 90 1.83 10.61 -7.79
N ASP A 91 2.10 9.31 -7.86
CA ASP A 91 2.72 8.65 -9.02
C ASP A 91 2.11 7.25 -9.17
N ASP A 92 1.31 7.06 -10.22
CA ASP A 92 0.58 5.82 -10.47
C ASP A 92 1.49 4.61 -10.72
N TYR A 93 2.77 4.84 -11.02
CA TYR A 93 3.77 3.83 -11.33
C TYR A 93 4.77 3.62 -10.19
N LEU A 94 4.68 4.39 -9.10
CA LEU A 94 5.53 4.18 -7.93
C LEU A 94 4.83 3.28 -6.92
N LEU A 95 5.34 2.06 -6.77
CA LEU A 95 4.88 1.07 -5.79
C LEU A 95 5.93 0.91 -4.69
N ALA A 96 5.50 0.89 -3.43
CA ALA A 96 6.32 0.49 -2.31
C ALA A 96 5.84 -0.85 -1.75
N THR A 97 6.78 -1.71 -1.40
CA THR A 97 6.54 -3.06 -0.85
C THR A 97 7.35 -3.24 0.42
N CYS A 98 6.79 -3.91 1.42
CA CYS A 98 7.54 -4.36 2.61
C CYS A 98 7.44 -5.87 2.78
N SER A 99 8.44 -6.46 3.43
CA SER A 99 8.53 -7.92 3.54
C SER A 99 9.01 -8.38 4.92
N ALA A 100 8.82 -9.67 5.15
CA ALA A 100 9.47 -10.42 6.22
C ALA A 100 11.01 -10.47 6.09
N ASP A 101 11.56 -10.16 4.91
CA ASP A 101 13.02 -10.01 4.69
C ASP A 101 13.62 -8.74 5.32
N GLN A 102 12.82 -7.99 6.10
CA GLN A 102 13.20 -6.79 6.83
C GLN A 102 13.49 -5.57 5.96
N THR A 103 13.17 -5.63 4.66
CA THR A 103 13.38 -4.54 3.73
C THR A 103 12.08 -3.92 3.24
N VAL A 104 12.15 -2.63 2.93
CA VAL A 104 11.18 -1.92 2.12
C VAL A 104 11.81 -1.64 0.77
N LYS A 105 11.10 -1.91 -0.31
CA LYS A 105 11.56 -1.63 -1.67
C LYS A 105 10.60 -0.70 -2.38
N LEU A 106 11.15 0.25 -3.12
CA LEU A 106 10.41 1.12 -4.02
C LEU A 106 10.64 0.70 -5.45
N TRP A 107 9.56 0.58 -6.21
CA TRP A 107 9.52 0.09 -7.57
C TRP A 107 8.90 1.15 -8.46
N ARG A 108 9.67 1.60 -9.45
CA ARG A 108 9.14 2.41 -10.55
C ARG A 108 8.73 1.46 -11.68
N LEU A 109 7.45 1.14 -11.68
CA LEU A 109 6.84 0.20 -12.59
C LEU A 109 6.65 0.80 -13.98
N CYS A 110 6.42 -0.07 -14.94
CA CYS A 110 6.00 0.29 -16.28
C CYS A 110 4.56 -0.19 -16.53
N ASP A 111 3.97 0.17 -17.66
CA ASP A 111 2.73 -0.48 -18.09
C ASP A 111 2.93 -2.00 -18.23
N VAL A 112 1.84 -2.76 -18.05
CA VAL A 112 1.90 -4.23 -17.94
C VAL A 112 2.35 -4.91 -19.24
N ASP A 113 2.21 -4.23 -20.37
CA ASP A 113 2.69 -4.65 -21.69
C ASP A 113 4.19 -4.37 -21.92
N GLN A 114 4.85 -3.66 -21.00
CA GLN A 114 6.28 -3.38 -21.02
C GLN A 114 7.04 -4.26 -20.03
N ASP A 115 8.34 -4.42 -20.29
CA ASP A 115 9.24 -5.12 -19.37
C ASP A 115 9.33 -4.36 -18.04
N GLN A 116 8.99 -5.08 -16.96
CA GLN A 116 9.03 -4.55 -15.61
C GLN A 116 10.48 -4.46 -15.10
N PRO A 117 10.77 -3.53 -14.16
CA PRO A 117 12.11 -3.39 -13.60
C PRO A 117 12.58 -4.68 -12.92
N SER A 118 13.83 -5.06 -13.16
CA SER A 118 14.47 -6.21 -12.50
C SER A 118 15.00 -5.89 -11.10
N ASN A 119 15.21 -4.61 -10.79
CA ASN A 119 15.72 -4.12 -9.52
C ASN A 119 14.83 -2.99 -9.00
N ALA A 120 14.73 -2.89 -7.68
CA ALA A 120 14.06 -1.77 -7.02
C ALA A 120 14.84 -0.46 -7.27
N GLU A 121 14.13 0.66 -7.40
CA GLU A 121 14.73 2.00 -7.47
C GLU A 121 15.46 2.34 -6.16
N MET A 122 14.91 1.88 -5.04
CA MET A 122 15.46 2.09 -3.70
C MET A 122 15.13 0.91 -2.80
N THR A 123 16.06 0.56 -1.90
CA THR A 123 15.87 -0.45 -0.85
C THR A 123 16.21 0.18 0.49
N LEU A 124 15.24 0.24 1.39
CA LEU A 124 15.37 0.73 2.75
C LEU A 124 15.39 -0.46 3.71
N SER A 125 16.19 -0.39 4.77
CA SER A 125 16.25 -1.41 5.82
C SER A 125 15.89 -0.77 7.17
N PRO A 126 14.59 -0.59 7.44
CA PRO A 126 14.15 0.32 8.50
C PRO A 126 14.29 -0.21 9.92
N ALA A 127 14.16 -1.52 10.09
CA ALA A 127 14.18 -2.15 11.39
C ALA A 127 14.77 -3.56 11.29
N ASP A 128 15.29 -4.04 12.43
CA ASP A 128 15.57 -5.46 12.60
C ASP A 128 14.23 -6.18 12.89
N GLY A 129 13.86 -7.10 12.00
CA GLY A 129 12.65 -7.92 12.10
C GLY A 129 11.61 -7.68 11.01
N ARG A 130 10.57 -8.52 11.06
CA ARG A 130 9.47 -8.53 10.07
C ARG A 130 8.75 -7.19 10.02
N LEU A 131 8.62 -6.64 8.82
CA LEU A 131 7.77 -5.49 8.55
C LEU A 131 6.34 -5.97 8.34
N GLU A 132 5.36 -5.25 8.90
CA GLU A 132 3.95 -5.68 8.89
C GLU A 132 3.06 -4.80 8.03
N LEU A 133 3.29 -3.47 8.06
CA LEU A 133 2.46 -2.50 7.35
C LEU A 133 3.30 -1.42 6.69
N LEU A 134 2.79 -0.91 5.57
CA LEU A 134 3.41 0.15 4.79
C LEU A 134 2.35 1.09 4.22
N LEU A 135 2.58 2.40 4.34
CA LEU A 135 1.63 3.42 3.92
C LEU A 135 2.32 4.70 3.42
N PHE A 136 2.00 5.12 2.20
CA PHE A 136 2.39 6.44 1.70
C PHE A 136 1.59 7.55 2.38
N HIS A 137 2.25 8.68 2.60
CA HIS A 137 1.58 9.85 3.14
C HIS A 137 0.65 10.46 2.09
N PRO A 138 -0.65 10.68 2.38
CA PRO A 138 -1.64 11.07 1.38
C PRO A 138 -1.46 12.50 0.87
N ALA A 139 -0.71 13.34 1.59
CA ALA A 139 -0.49 14.75 1.25
C ALA A 139 0.99 15.13 1.03
N ALA A 140 1.93 14.19 1.21
CA ALA A 140 3.36 14.48 1.09
C ALA A 140 4.01 13.36 0.28
N SER A 141 4.49 13.70 -0.91
CA SER A 141 4.92 12.72 -1.92
C SER A 141 6.13 11.88 -1.54
N ALA A 142 6.94 12.37 -0.60
CA ALA A 142 8.18 11.71 -0.21
C ALA A 142 8.07 10.89 1.08
N LEU A 143 6.93 10.90 1.77
CA LEU A 143 6.82 10.31 3.10
C LEU A 143 6.21 8.92 3.07
N LEU A 144 6.87 7.98 3.73
CA LEU A 144 6.44 6.59 3.85
C LEU A 144 6.44 6.17 5.33
N ALA A 145 5.31 5.68 5.82
CA ALA A 145 5.21 5.10 7.15
C ALA A 145 5.41 3.58 7.06
N VAL A 146 6.26 3.04 7.93
CA VAL A 146 6.57 1.60 7.99
C VAL A 146 6.37 1.12 9.42
N ALA A 147 5.56 0.09 9.61
CA ALA A 147 5.34 -0.54 10.91
C ALA A 147 6.05 -1.89 10.99
N SER A 148 6.74 -2.11 12.09
CA SER A 148 7.33 -3.39 12.46
C SER A 148 6.95 -3.74 13.91
N ALA A 149 7.40 -4.90 14.39
CA ALA A 149 7.24 -5.26 15.80
C ALA A 149 7.89 -4.23 16.76
N GLY A 150 8.93 -3.52 16.31
CA GLY A 150 9.65 -2.51 17.10
C GLY A 150 8.97 -1.13 17.15
N GLY A 151 7.90 -0.92 16.39
CA GLY A 151 7.16 0.34 16.33
C GLY A 151 6.94 0.83 14.91
N VAL A 152 6.54 2.10 14.78
CA VAL A 152 6.29 2.73 13.49
C VAL A 152 7.35 3.81 13.24
N GLN A 153 7.94 3.78 12.05
CA GLN A 153 8.91 4.75 11.59
C GLN A 153 8.36 5.52 10.40
N LEU A 154 8.81 6.77 10.26
CA LEU A 154 8.50 7.61 9.11
C LEU A 154 9.79 7.84 8.31
N TRP A 155 9.71 7.60 7.01
CA TRP A 155 10.84 7.64 6.08
C TRP A 155 10.62 8.74 5.06
N ASP A 156 11.70 9.45 4.72
CA ASP A 156 11.75 10.33 3.55
C ASP A 156 12.46 9.58 2.41
N ILE A 157 11.68 9.18 1.42
CA ILE A 157 12.16 8.40 0.26
C ILE A 157 13.11 9.21 -0.64
N THR A 158 13.17 10.54 -0.50
CA THR A 158 14.10 11.39 -1.27
C THR A 158 15.49 11.46 -0.64
N ARG A 159 15.59 11.12 0.65
CA ARG A 159 16.81 11.28 1.45
C ARG A 159 17.44 9.96 1.87
N ASP A 160 16.88 8.82 1.45
CA ASP A 160 17.31 7.47 1.84
C ASP A 160 17.53 7.33 3.37
N SER A 161 16.77 8.08 4.16
CA SER A 161 16.97 8.18 5.60
C SER A 161 15.66 8.24 6.36
N ALA A 162 15.64 7.54 7.50
CA ALA A 162 14.56 7.63 8.46
C ALA A 162 14.49 9.07 8.99
N LEU A 163 13.29 9.66 9.00
CA LEU A 163 13.03 10.85 9.79
C LEU A 163 12.87 10.39 11.24
N THR A 164 14.00 10.14 11.90
CA THR A 164 14.01 9.74 13.31
C THR A 164 13.50 10.88 14.17
N GLY A 165 12.22 10.79 14.53
CA GLY A 165 11.74 11.29 15.81
C GLY A 165 11.70 10.11 16.76
N GLU A 166 12.57 10.08 17.77
CA GLU A 166 12.44 9.22 18.95
C GLU A 166 11.15 9.55 19.71
N HIS A 167 10.01 9.20 19.14
CA HIS A 167 8.73 9.40 19.77
C HIS A 167 7.96 8.09 19.68
N THR A 168 8.21 7.26 20.69
CA THR A 168 7.38 6.15 21.19
C THR A 168 5.92 6.54 21.49
N ASN A 169 5.49 7.76 21.14
CA ASN A 169 4.18 8.34 21.43
C ASN A 169 3.51 9.02 20.22
N THR A 170 4.05 8.90 19.01
CA THR A 170 3.34 9.38 17.81
C THR A 170 2.35 8.32 17.36
N CYS A 171 1.12 8.38 17.91
CA CYS A 171 0.00 7.61 17.38
C CYS A 171 -0.32 8.12 15.97
N ILE A 172 0.22 7.47 14.95
CA ILE A 172 -0.27 7.62 13.58
C ILE A 172 -1.61 6.90 13.56
N TYR A 173 -2.71 7.65 13.68
CA TYR A 173 -4.04 7.10 13.48
C TYR A 173 -4.23 6.79 12.00
N ILE A 174 -4.03 5.53 11.63
CA ILE A 174 -4.40 5.00 10.31
C ILE A 174 -5.86 4.53 10.43
N ASN A 175 -6.81 5.47 10.34
CA ASN A 175 -8.22 5.10 10.35
C ASN A 175 -8.60 4.50 9.00
N THR A 176 -8.76 3.18 8.95
CA THR A 176 -9.09 2.44 7.72
C THR A 176 -10.59 2.47 7.36
N HIS A 177 -11.46 3.16 8.13
CA HIS A 177 -12.90 3.03 7.93
C HIS A 177 -13.64 4.17 7.24
N THR A 178 -13.13 5.40 7.20
CA THR A 178 -13.82 6.51 6.52
C THR A 178 -12.83 7.60 6.12
N GLN A 179 -12.72 7.87 4.82
CA GLN A 179 -12.02 9.01 4.19
C GLN A 179 -10.67 9.42 4.81
N THR A 180 -9.62 9.12 4.05
CA THR A 180 -8.25 9.65 4.05
C THR A 180 -8.07 10.98 4.80
N GLN A 181 -7.81 10.92 6.10
CA GLN A 181 -7.10 11.97 6.83
C GLN A 181 -6.02 11.33 7.69
N MET A 182 -4.76 11.60 7.35
CA MET A 182 -3.67 11.50 8.32
C MET A 182 -3.69 12.77 9.16
N SER A 183 -4.14 12.66 10.41
CA SER A 183 -4.01 13.74 11.39
C SER A 183 -2.78 13.48 12.26
N LEU A 184 -1.75 14.31 12.08
CA LEU A 184 -0.54 14.31 12.90
C LEU A 184 -0.83 15.07 14.19
N PHE A 185 -1.17 14.36 15.27
CA PHE A 185 -1.31 14.99 16.58
C PHE A 185 0.05 15.07 17.27
N ARG A 186 0.64 16.27 17.29
CA ARG A 186 1.67 16.60 18.28
C ARG A 186 0.96 16.67 19.64
N ARG A 187 1.29 15.78 20.59
CA ARG A 187 0.96 16.06 21.99
C ARG A 187 1.75 17.31 22.38
N SER A 188 1.06 18.45 22.44
CA SER A 188 1.54 19.62 23.16
C SER A 188 1.69 19.22 24.64
N PRO A 189 2.80 19.53 25.33
CA PRO A 189 2.93 19.34 26.77
C PRO A 189 2.02 20.28 27.61
N LEU A 190 1.12 21.05 26.98
CA LEU A 190 0.40 22.13 27.64
C LEU A 190 -1.11 22.10 27.34
N ILE A 191 -1.83 21.03 27.67
CA ILE A 191 -3.27 21.11 27.95
C ILE A 191 -3.61 20.13 29.08
N ASN A 192 -3.71 20.65 30.30
CA ASN A 192 -4.38 19.97 31.40
C ASN A 192 -5.90 20.12 31.20
N PHE A 193 -6.62 19.01 31.07
CA PHE A 193 -8.05 18.98 31.31
C PHE A 193 -8.28 18.50 32.74
N TYR A 194 -8.74 19.40 33.61
CA TYR A 194 -9.41 19.02 34.86
C TYR A 194 -10.88 18.68 34.54
N PRO A 195 -11.53 17.84 35.38
CA PRO A 195 -12.77 17.13 35.05
C PRO A 195 -13.98 18.04 34.79
#